data_AF-A0A8T5TQ55-F1
#
_entry.id   AF-A0A8T5TQ55-F1
#
_cell.length_a   1.000
_cell.length_b   1.000
_cell.length_c   1.000
_cell.angle_alpha   90.00
_cell.angle_beta   90.00
_cell.angle_gamma   90.00
#
_symmetry.space_group_name_H-M   'P 1'
#
loop_
_entity.id
_entity.type
_entity.pdbx_description
1 polymer ?
#
loop_
_entity_poly.entity_id
_entity_poly.type
_entity_poly.pdbx_seq_one_letter_code
_entity_poly.pdbx_strand_id
1 'polypeptide(L)'
;MTETTRTTVTLSPISMNQVKELVGVFGSTPASVISRIVDHFFDYGQFDDVIEKMKAKKRELFPPDEAIINERIKNLFKGANKIPFDDFTNYLQVDKKLVLKNIHIWTEKYKIKIIENLVIKDLE
;
A
#
# COMPACT_ATOMS: atom_id res chain seq x y z
N MET A 1 24.58 1.96 2.87
CA MET A 1 24.00 1.22 4.01
C MET A 1 22.50 1.16 3.78
N THR A 2 21.94 -0.03 3.68
CA THR A 2 20.48 -0.21 3.57
C THR A 2 19.90 -0.09 4.98
N GLU A 3 18.92 0.79 5.19
CA GLU A 3 18.21 0.83 6.47
C GLU A 3 17.47 -0.50 6.68
N THR A 4 17.79 -1.20 7.76
CA THR A 4 17.11 -2.45 8.14
C THR A 4 16.33 -2.25 9.43
N THR A 5 15.04 -2.56 9.42
CA THR A 5 14.20 -2.57 10.62
C THR A 5 14.20 -3.95 11.25
N ARG A 6 14.36 -4.03 12.59
CA ARG A 6 14.24 -5.28 13.34
C ARG A 6 12.82 -5.46 13.84
N THR A 7 12.22 -6.61 13.55
CA THR A 7 10.89 -6.98 14.01
C THR A 7 10.92 -8.37 14.64
N THR A 8 10.14 -8.57 15.71
CA THR A 8 9.93 -9.88 16.33
C THR A 8 8.63 -10.46 15.81
N VAL A 9 8.66 -11.71 15.35
CA VAL A 9 7.47 -12.44 14.88
C VAL A 9 7.29 -13.71 15.71
N THR A 10 6.04 -14.03 16.02
CA THR A 10 5.67 -15.29 16.67
C THR A 10 5.18 -16.27 15.61
N LEU A 11 5.81 -17.42 15.53
CA LEU A 11 5.44 -18.49 14.60
C LEU A 11 4.80 -19.66 15.35
N SER A 12 3.92 -20.39 14.66
CA SER A 12 3.43 -21.66 15.17
C SER A 12 4.59 -22.65 15.35
N PRO A 13 4.49 -23.64 16.26
CA PRO A 13 5.52 -24.67 16.42
C PRO A 13 5.81 -25.41 15.11
N ILE A 14 4.78 -25.67 14.30
CA ILE A 14 4.90 -26.36 13.00
C ILE A 14 5.74 -25.53 12.03
N SER A 15 5.41 -24.24 11.86
CA SER A 15 6.15 -23.34 10.97
C SER A 15 7.60 -23.17 11.43
N MET A 16 7.82 -23.07 12.75
CA MET A 16 9.17 -22.93 13.29
C MET A 16 10.01 -24.20 13.09
N ASN A 17 9.39 -25.39 13.14
CA ASN A 17 10.09 -26.64 12.82
C ASN A 17 10.52 -26.69 11.36
N GLN A 18 9.65 -26.29 10.42
CA GLN A 18 10.01 -26.17 9.00
C GLN A 18 11.19 -25.20 8.80
N VAL A 19 11.18 -24.05 9.48
CA VAL A 19 12.31 -23.10 9.42
C VAL A 19 13.60 -23.75 9.90
N LYS A 20 13.55 -24.51 11.01
CA LYS A 20 14.73 -25.19 11.57
C LYS A 20 15.29 -26.26 10.65
N GLU A 21 14.45 -27.02 9.96
CA GLU A 21 14.89 -28.03 8.98
C GLU A 21 15.66 -27.44 7.80
N LEU A 22 15.37 -26.18 7.46
CA LEU A 22 16.03 -25.46 6.37
C LEU A 22 17.33 -24.76 6.79
N VAL A 23 17.64 -24.71 8.10
CA VAL A 23 18.92 -24.17 8.61
C VAL A 23 20.07 -25.07 8.18
N GLY A 24 21.17 -24.47 7.74
CA GLY A 24 22.32 -25.15 7.16
C GLY A 24 22.26 -25.27 5.64
N VAL A 25 21.05 -25.24 5.06
CA VAL A 25 20.85 -25.30 3.59
C VAL A 25 20.52 -23.90 3.04
N PHE A 26 19.50 -23.26 3.60
CA PHE A 26 19.01 -21.96 3.13
C PHE A 26 19.45 -20.79 4.02
N GLY A 27 20.23 -21.03 5.06
CA GLY A 27 20.77 -19.97 5.92
C GLY A 27 21.48 -20.53 7.15
N SER A 28 22.36 -19.74 7.77
CA SER A 28 23.10 -20.16 8.97
C SER A 28 22.29 -20.06 10.26
N THR A 29 21.17 -19.33 10.24
CA THR A 29 20.30 -19.12 11.40
C THR A 29 18.81 -19.16 11.00
N PRO A 30 17.89 -19.46 11.92
CA PRO A 30 16.45 -19.37 11.65
C PRO A 30 16.02 -18.00 11.11
N ALA A 31 16.59 -16.92 11.63
CA ALA A 31 16.31 -15.57 11.15
C ALA A 31 16.71 -15.39 9.68
N SER A 32 17.90 -15.86 9.28
CA SER A 32 18.35 -15.78 7.88
C SER A 32 17.47 -16.59 6.93
N VAL A 33 16.98 -17.76 7.38
CA VAL A 33 16.04 -18.58 6.62
C VAL A 33 14.70 -17.86 6.46
N ILE A 34 14.16 -17.31 7.55
CA ILE A 34 12.91 -16.54 7.52
C ILE A 34 13.04 -15.34 6.57
N SER A 35 14.12 -14.57 6.65
CA SER A 35 14.35 -13.44 5.74
C SER A 35 14.31 -13.90 4.28
N ARG A 36 15.02 -14.96 3.90
CA ARG A 36 15.00 -15.47 2.53
C ARG A 36 13.62 -15.95 2.07
N ILE A 37 12.85 -16.60 2.95
CA ILE A 37 11.48 -17.02 2.64
C ILE A 37 10.61 -15.78 2.36
N VAL A 38 10.73 -14.75 3.18
CA VAL A 38 9.98 -13.50 3.03
C VAL A 38 10.39 -12.77 1.75
N ASP A 39 11.69 -12.67 1.47
CA ASP A 39 12.19 -12.04 0.24
C ASP A 39 11.67 -12.79 -0.98
N HIS A 40 11.79 -14.13 -1.00
CA HIS A 40 11.26 -14.96 -2.08
C HIS A 40 9.74 -14.81 -2.25
N PHE A 41 9.01 -14.66 -1.16
CA PHE A 41 7.56 -14.43 -1.20
C PHE A 41 7.23 -13.10 -1.91
N PHE A 42 7.98 -12.03 -1.66
CA PHE A 42 7.77 -10.74 -2.32
C PHE A 42 8.29 -10.71 -3.77
N ASP A 43 9.41 -11.38 -4.05
CA ASP A 43 10.04 -11.35 -5.38
C ASP A 43 9.22 -12.08 -6.47
N TYR A 44 8.44 -13.10 -6.10
CA TYR A 44 7.72 -13.91 -7.09
C TYR A 44 6.46 -13.25 -7.67
N GLY A 45 6.02 -12.09 -7.14
CA GLY A 45 4.85 -11.31 -7.61
C GLY A 45 3.48 -12.01 -7.54
N GLN A 46 3.45 -13.34 -7.39
CA GLN A 46 2.25 -14.17 -7.35
C GLN A 46 1.33 -13.84 -6.15
N PHE A 47 1.87 -13.14 -5.16
CA PHE A 47 1.15 -12.78 -3.94
C PHE A 47 0.77 -11.30 -3.86
N ASP A 48 0.98 -10.52 -4.94
CA ASP A 48 0.61 -9.10 -4.98
C ASP A 48 -0.88 -8.89 -4.70
N ASP A 49 -1.74 -9.77 -5.25
CA ASP A 49 -3.18 -9.76 -4.98
C ASP A 49 -3.53 -9.96 -3.50
N VAL A 50 -2.77 -10.81 -2.80
CA VAL A 50 -2.98 -11.07 -1.37
C VAL A 50 -2.58 -9.84 -0.56
N ILE A 51 -1.43 -9.25 -0.88
CA ILE A 51 -0.94 -8.03 -0.23
C ILE A 51 -1.90 -6.87 -0.47
N GLU A 52 -2.42 -6.72 -1.69
CA GLU A 52 -3.36 -5.65 -2.02
C GLU A 52 -4.69 -5.81 -1.29
N LYS A 53 -5.20 -7.04 -1.17
CA LYS A 53 -6.37 -7.34 -0.32
C LYS A 53 -6.12 -6.99 1.14
N MET A 54 -4.94 -7.28 1.68
CA MET A 54 -4.59 -6.93 3.06
C MET A 54 -4.50 -5.41 3.26
N LYS A 55 -3.88 -4.68 2.30
CA LYS A 55 -3.84 -3.21 2.30
C LYS A 55 -5.24 -2.61 2.20
N ALA A 56 -6.09 -3.14 1.33
CA ALA A 56 -7.48 -2.71 1.19
C ALA A 56 -8.25 -2.85 2.50
N LYS A 57 -8.14 -4.00 3.18
CA LYS A 57 -8.76 -4.23 4.49
C LYS A 57 -8.24 -3.27 5.55
N LYS A 58 -6.94 -2.95 5.55
CA LYS A 58 -6.39 -1.91 6.45
C LYS A 58 -7.01 -0.54 6.17
N ARG A 59 -7.16 -0.15 4.90
CA ARG A 59 -7.80 1.13 4.50
C ARG A 59 -9.27 1.18 4.90
N GLU A 60 -9.97 0.05 4.90
CA GLU A 60 -11.35 -0.05 5.37
C GLU A 60 -11.47 0.13 6.89
N LEU A 61 -10.61 -0.54 7.66
CA LEU A 61 -10.65 -0.50 9.13
C LEU A 61 -10.09 0.80 9.72
N PHE A 62 -9.08 1.37 9.06
CA PHE A 62 -8.38 2.57 9.48
C PHE A 62 -8.30 3.52 8.27
N PRO A 63 -9.42 4.19 7.92
CA PRO A 63 -9.39 5.16 6.85
C PRO A 63 -8.40 6.28 7.19
N PRO A 64 -7.62 6.77 6.22
CA PRO A 64 -6.71 7.89 6.47
C PRO A 64 -7.49 9.11 6.94
N ASP A 65 -6.90 9.84 7.89
CA ASP A 65 -7.45 11.09 8.43
C ASP A 65 -7.72 12.08 7.29
N GLU A 66 -8.86 12.77 7.34
CA GLU A 66 -9.21 13.80 6.38
C GLU A 66 -8.13 14.86 6.25
N ALA A 67 -7.44 15.24 7.33
CA ALA A 67 -6.33 16.20 7.27
C ALA A 67 -5.20 15.73 6.35
N ILE A 68 -4.85 14.44 6.44
CA ILE A 68 -3.80 13.81 5.63
C ILE A 68 -4.24 13.71 4.17
N ILE A 69 -5.50 13.31 3.93
CA ILE A 69 -6.07 13.28 2.57
C ILE A 69 -6.02 14.67 1.94
N ASN A 70 -6.42 15.71 2.69
CA ASN A 70 -6.44 17.09 2.21
C ASN A 70 -5.03 17.56 1.81
N GLU A 71 -4.02 17.25 2.63
CA GLU A 71 -2.63 17.59 2.33
C GLU A 71 -2.13 16.87 1.08
N ARG A 72 -2.39 15.57 0.96
CA ARG A 72 -1.98 14.76 -0.19
C ARG A 72 -2.62 15.24 -1.48
N ILE A 73 -3.94 15.53 -1.49
CA ILE A 73 -4.62 16.08 -2.67
C ILE A 73 -3.96 17.40 -3.10
N LYS A 74 -3.72 18.32 -2.16
CA LYS A 74 -3.07 19.60 -2.46
C LYS A 74 -1.67 19.43 -3.04
N ASN A 75 -0.85 18.54 -2.47
CA ASN A 75 0.51 18.30 -2.93
C ASN A 75 0.54 17.66 -4.31
N LEU A 76 -0.35 16.70 -4.56
CA LEU A 76 -0.44 16.00 -5.82
C LEU A 76 -0.73 16.96 -6.99
N PHE A 77 -1.65 17.90 -6.80
CA PHE A 77 -1.98 18.92 -7.80
C PHE A 77 -1.06 20.17 -7.82
N LYS A 78 0.08 20.15 -7.12
CA LYS A 78 1.13 21.17 -7.30
C LYS A 78 1.95 20.93 -8.56
N GLY A 79 2.14 19.66 -8.93
CA GLY A 79 3.03 19.25 -10.04
C GLY A 79 2.30 18.76 -11.30
N ALA A 80 1.03 18.39 -11.19
CA ALA A 80 0.25 17.86 -12.32
C ALA A 80 -1.21 18.32 -12.24
N ASN A 81 -1.79 18.64 -13.39
CA ASN A 81 -3.20 19.03 -13.50
C ASN A 81 -4.12 17.86 -13.92
N LYS A 82 -3.53 16.75 -14.35
CA LYS A 82 -4.21 15.54 -14.82
C LYS A 82 -3.46 14.33 -14.30
N ILE A 83 -4.16 13.41 -13.68
CA ILE A 83 -3.56 12.27 -12.97
C ILE A 83 -4.41 11.03 -13.23
N PRO A 84 -3.83 9.89 -13.61
CA PRO A 84 -4.56 8.63 -13.67
C PRO A 84 -5.29 8.33 -12.36
N PHE A 85 -6.52 7.82 -12.45
CA PHE A 85 -7.34 7.54 -11.28
C PHE A 85 -6.69 6.51 -10.35
N ASP A 86 -6.02 5.50 -10.92
CA ASP A 86 -5.27 4.51 -10.16
C ASP A 86 -4.12 5.18 -9.38
N ASP A 87 -3.32 6.03 -10.03
CA ASP A 87 -2.23 6.77 -9.38
C ASP A 87 -2.75 7.72 -8.30
N PHE A 88 -3.90 8.36 -8.54
CA PHE A 88 -4.57 9.21 -7.56
C PHE A 88 -4.99 8.43 -6.31
N THR A 89 -5.66 7.29 -6.49
CA THR A 89 -6.09 6.42 -5.37
C THR A 89 -4.90 5.85 -4.60
N ASN A 90 -3.85 5.45 -5.31
CA ASN A 90 -2.62 4.91 -4.74
C ASN A 90 -1.86 5.97 -3.93
N TYR A 91 -1.69 7.18 -4.46
CA TYR A 91 -1.01 8.27 -3.76
C TYR A 91 -1.76 8.70 -2.50
N LEU A 92 -3.08 8.79 -2.59
CA LEU A 92 -3.93 9.07 -1.44
C LEU A 92 -4.00 7.91 -0.45
N GLN A 93 -3.59 6.71 -0.85
CA GLN A 93 -3.71 5.46 -0.10
C GLN A 93 -5.17 5.22 0.35
N VAL A 94 -6.10 5.45 -0.57
CA VAL A 94 -7.53 5.27 -0.35
C VAL A 94 -8.09 4.26 -1.35
N ASP A 95 -9.18 3.61 -1.00
CA ASP A 95 -9.89 2.72 -1.93
C ASP A 95 -10.68 3.54 -2.96
N LYS A 96 -10.82 3.02 -4.18
CA LYS A 96 -11.69 3.58 -5.23
C LYS A 96 -13.10 3.85 -4.71
N LYS A 97 -13.64 2.96 -3.86
CA LYS A 97 -14.97 3.16 -3.24
C LYS A 97 -15.02 4.42 -2.38
N LEU A 98 -13.96 4.72 -1.63
CA LEU A 98 -13.89 5.91 -0.78
C LEU A 98 -13.81 7.19 -1.63
N VAL A 99 -13.06 7.15 -2.74
CA VAL A 99 -12.98 8.27 -3.68
C VAL A 99 -14.34 8.55 -4.30
N LEU A 100 -15.02 7.52 -4.82
CA LEU A 100 -16.34 7.68 -5.44
C LEU A 100 -17.39 8.17 -4.44
N LYS A 101 -17.33 7.74 -3.18
CA LYS A 101 -18.23 8.22 -2.12
C LYS A 101 -18.01 9.69 -1.78
N ASN A 102 -16.77 10.16 -1.83
CA ASN A 102 -16.40 11.53 -1.44
C ASN A 102 -16.17 12.46 -2.63
N ILE A 103 -16.40 12.01 -3.86
CA ILE A 103 -16.05 12.79 -5.05
C ILE A 103 -16.78 14.12 -5.09
N HIS A 104 -18.05 14.15 -4.69
CA HIS A 104 -18.83 15.38 -4.64
C HIS A 104 -18.17 16.43 -3.74
N ILE A 105 -17.77 16.03 -2.53
CA ILE A 105 -17.08 16.88 -1.55
C ILE A 105 -15.73 17.35 -2.11
N TRP A 106 -14.99 16.45 -2.76
CA TRP A 106 -13.66 16.78 -3.27
C TRP A 106 -13.73 17.67 -4.51
N THR A 107 -14.73 17.51 -5.37
CA THR A 107 -15.00 18.40 -6.51
C THR A 107 -15.25 19.82 -6.02
N GLU A 108 -16.09 20.01 -4.99
CA GLU A 108 -16.38 21.33 -4.44
C GLU A 108 -15.15 21.94 -3.73
N LYS A 109 -14.46 21.14 -2.92
CA LYS A 109 -13.36 21.62 -2.08
C LYS A 109 -12.05 21.84 -2.82
N TYR A 110 -11.78 21.04 -3.86
CA TYR A 110 -10.50 21.03 -4.57
C TYR A 110 -10.60 21.42 -6.03
N LYS A 111 -11.82 21.66 -6.54
CA LYS A 111 -12.07 21.86 -7.97
C LYS A 111 -11.46 20.72 -8.79
N ILE A 112 -11.79 19.47 -8.45
CA ILE A 112 -11.33 18.30 -9.20
C ILE A 112 -12.50 17.59 -9.86
N LYS A 113 -12.30 17.01 -11.04
CA LYS A 113 -13.29 16.23 -11.78
C LYS A 113 -12.68 14.89 -12.18
N ILE A 114 -13.48 13.84 -12.13
CA ILE A 114 -13.12 12.55 -12.72
C ILE A 114 -13.72 12.49 -14.12
N ILE A 115 -12.88 12.35 -15.13
CA ILE A 115 -13.29 12.15 -16.52
C ILE A 115 -12.63 10.85 -16.97
N GLU A 116 -13.45 9.86 -17.31
CA GLU A 116 -13.02 8.50 -17.65
C GLU A 116 -12.12 7.92 -16.54
N ASN A 117 -10.83 7.70 -16.81
CA ASN A 117 -9.85 7.19 -15.86
C ASN A 117 -8.85 8.27 -15.39
N LEU A 118 -9.20 9.55 -15.50
CA LEU A 118 -8.35 10.67 -15.13
C LEU A 118 -9.02 11.56 -14.08
N VAL A 119 -8.24 11.98 -13.09
CA VAL A 119 -8.58 13.04 -12.15
C VAL A 119 -7.94 14.34 -12.63
N ILE A 120 -8.77 15.31 -12.96
CA ILE A 120 -8.37 16.59 -13.55
C ILE A 120 -8.70 17.71 -12.58
N LYS A 121 -7.75 18.61 -12.34
CA LYS A 121 -8.04 19.85 -11.62
C LYS A 121 -8.69 20.83 -12.57
N ASP A 122 -9.91 21.21 -12.25
CA ASP A 122 -10.69 22.23 -12.91
C ASP A 122 -10.09 23.60 -12.55
N LEU A 123 -9.23 24.07 -13.43
CA LEU A 123 -8.68 25.41 -13.41
C LEU A 123 -9.72 26.32 -14.07
N GLU A 124 -10.71 26.75 -13.30
CA GLU A 124 -11.39 28.02 -13.60
C GLU A 124 -10.43 29.19 -13.44
#